data_AF-A0A0K2TL62-F1
#
_entry.id   AF-A0A0K2TL62-F1
#
_cell.length_a   1.000
_cell.length_b   1.000
_cell.length_c   1.000
_cell.angle_alpha   90.00
_cell.angle_beta   90.00
_cell.angle_gamma   90.00
#
_symmetry.space_group_name_H-M   'P 1'
#
loop_
_entity.id
_entity.type
_entity.pdbx_description
1 polymer ?
#
loop_
_entity_poly.entity_id
_entity_poly.type
_entity_poly.pdbx_seq_one_letter_code
_entity_poly.pdbx_strand_id
1 'polypeptide(L)'
;MKVVYLGLFAIYAFGSLFTPSNACVYNDRISVPQNDLKCRGINGQCISTSSTCNGKFVAYHCPGRDVCCVNIQASECDRHLIASEGNMYLDGYIPTSGSGVTIASGVDIGQRLPREYNGLDRDIFQKLEPYMATAPGKPKNKAEVCRDSKINKNRLTLSVSEASRLDQFFKEIASNKNSEYTKKLNKGKCVVQSLNHYCGDLLVRRKENKCNFSGCDSFIRNALIGKTATDSTFESALIAHRNCIKTKGSTYSHVAERFRKEICYINSSHSFC
;
A
#
# COMPACT_ATOMS: atom_id res chain seq x y z
N MET A 1 8.10 -64.74 -31.33
CA MET A 1 8.92 -63.64 -31.87
C MET A 1 8.00 -62.61 -32.52
N LYS A 2 8.19 -61.32 -32.16
CA LYS A 2 7.78 -60.06 -32.84
C LYS A 2 6.27 -59.88 -33.10
N VAL A 3 5.51 -59.09 -32.32
CA VAL A 3 5.48 -57.60 -32.22
C VAL A 3 5.51 -56.91 -33.59
N VAL A 4 4.37 -56.32 -34.01
CA VAL A 4 4.25 -54.87 -34.33
C VAL A 4 2.82 -54.42 -34.02
N TYR A 5 2.72 -53.49 -33.07
CA TYR A 5 1.58 -52.62 -32.78
C TYR A 5 1.55 -51.45 -33.77
N LEU A 6 0.37 -51.05 -34.23
CA LEU A 6 0.09 -49.70 -34.75
C LEU A 6 -1.31 -49.29 -34.29
N GLY A 7 -1.41 -49.01 -33.00
CA GLY A 7 -2.59 -48.36 -32.41
C GLY A 7 -2.47 -46.85 -32.59
N LEU A 8 -3.46 -46.26 -33.26
CA LEU A 8 -3.71 -44.82 -33.30
C LEU A 8 -3.77 -44.27 -31.86
N PHE A 9 -2.73 -43.57 -31.44
CA PHE A 9 -2.80 -42.70 -30.27
C PHE A 9 -3.56 -41.44 -30.68
N ALA A 10 -4.84 -41.38 -30.34
CA ALA A 10 -5.53 -40.12 -30.15
C ALA A 10 -4.84 -39.42 -28.97
N ILE A 11 -3.96 -38.47 -29.29
CA ILE A 11 -3.44 -37.51 -28.31
C ILE A 11 -4.64 -36.69 -27.88
N TYR A 12 -5.22 -37.04 -26.73
CA TYR A 12 -6.02 -36.12 -25.95
C TYR A 12 -5.08 -34.99 -25.53
N ALA A 13 -4.98 -33.98 -26.38
CA ALA A 13 -4.58 -32.67 -25.94
C ALA A 13 -5.66 -32.21 -24.97
N PHE A 14 -5.46 -32.47 -23.67
CA PHE A 14 -6.00 -31.62 -22.62
C PHE A 14 -5.35 -30.24 -22.80
N GLY A 15 -5.80 -29.52 -23.83
CA GLY A 15 -5.79 -28.08 -23.81
C GLY A 15 -6.58 -27.71 -22.57
N SER A 16 -5.87 -27.23 -21.56
CA SER A 16 -6.43 -26.56 -20.40
C SER A 16 -7.11 -25.27 -20.85
N LEU A 17 -8.22 -25.42 -21.58
CA LEU A 17 -9.28 -24.43 -21.75
C LEU A 17 -10.09 -24.40 -20.44
N PHE A 18 -9.41 -24.05 -19.36
CA PHE A 18 -10.02 -23.59 -18.12
C PHE A 18 -9.32 -22.29 -17.73
N THR A 19 -9.47 -21.24 -18.55
CA THR A 19 -9.58 -19.91 -17.95
C THR A 19 -10.99 -19.84 -17.40
N PRO A 20 -11.22 -19.83 -16.07
CA PRO A 20 -12.54 -19.55 -15.56
C PRO A 20 -12.86 -18.13 -16.04
N SER A 21 -13.90 -17.97 -16.86
CA SER A 21 -14.44 -16.67 -17.27
C SER A 21 -14.97 -15.83 -16.10
N ASN A 22 -14.76 -16.29 -14.86
CA ASN A 22 -15.11 -15.66 -13.59
C ASN A 22 -13.89 -15.51 -12.63
N ALA A 23 -12.66 -15.78 -13.06
CA ALA A 23 -11.48 -15.52 -12.23
C ALA A 23 -11.28 -14.00 -12.07
N CYS A 24 -11.13 -13.55 -10.82
CA CYS A 24 -10.89 -12.14 -10.56
C CYS A 24 -9.42 -11.81 -10.82
N VAL A 25 -9.13 -10.98 -11.83
CA VAL A 25 -7.75 -10.70 -12.27
C VAL A 25 -6.90 -10.04 -11.17
N TYR A 26 -7.57 -9.40 -10.20
CA TYR A 26 -6.96 -8.77 -9.04
C TYR A 26 -6.36 -9.76 -8.02
N ASN A 27 -6.61 -11.06 -8.17
CA ASN A 27 -5.99 -12.12 -7.37
C ASN A 27 -4.63 -12.56 -7.90
N ASP A 28 -4.37 -12.35 -9.20
CA ASP A 28 -3.20 -12.90 -9.85
C ASP A 28 -2.02 -11.95 -9.68
N ARG A 29 -0.92 -12.44 -9.08
CA ARG A 29 0.35 -11.72 -9.08
C ARG A 29 0.97 -11.85 -10.47
N ILE A 30 1.52 -10.75 -11.00
CA ILE A 30 2.26 -10.81 -12.26
C ILE A 30 3.52 -11.64 -12.01
N SER A 31 3.64 -12.77 -12.69
CA SER A 31 4.86 -13.56 -12.72
C SER A 31 5.82 -12.96 -13.75
N VAL A 32 7.07 -12.78 -13.34
CA VAL A 32 8.16 -12.31 -14.21
C VAL A 32 9.14 -13.46 -14.43
N PRO A 33 9.52 -13.78 -15.69
CA PRO A 33 10.45 -14.87 -15.99
C PRO A 33 11.82 -14.71 -15.31
N GLN A 34 12.35 -15.79 -14.71
CA GLN A 34 13.48 -15.79 -13.75
C GLN A 34 14.82 -15.18 -14.19
N ASN A 35 15.03 -14.92 -15.49
CA ASN A 35 16.37 -14.66 -16.05
C ASN A 35 16.63 -13.19 -16.43
N ASP A 36 15.77 -12.25 -16.04
CA ASP A 36 15.95 -10.83 -16.35
C ASP A 36 16.35 -10.03 -15.10
N LEU A 37 17.56 -9.43 -15.10
CA LEU A 37 18.00 -8.51 -14.05
C LEU A 37 17.39 -7.11 -14.21
N LYS A 38 16.64 -6.87 -15.30
CA LYS A 38 15.92 -5.63 -15.55
C LYS A 38 14.47 -5.75 -15.11
N CYS A 39 13.91 -4.63 -14.69
CA CYS A 39 12.50 -4.58 -14.38
C CYS A 39 11.65 -4.70 -15.65
N ARG A 40 10.66 -5.58 -15.62
CA ARG A 40 9.77 -5.79 -16.76
C ARG A 40 8.89 -4.57 -16.99
N GLY A 41 9.02 -3.97 -18.19
CA GLY A 41 8.14 -2.88 -18.64
C GLY A 41 8.35 -1.54 -17.93
N ILE A 42 9.38 -1.41 -17.09
CA ILE A 42 9.72 -0.16 -16.39
C ILE A 42 11.24 0.03 -16.36
N ASN A 43 11.69 1.27 -16.42
CA ASN A 43 13.12 1.59 -16.36
C ASN A 43 13.64 1.50 -14.92
N GLY A 44 14.21 0.35 -14.57
CA GLY A 44 14.79 0.10 -13.25
C GLY A 44 15.63 -1.18 -13.22
N GLN A 45 16.23 -1.44 -12.07
CA GLN A 45 17.07 -2.61 -11.83
C GLN A 45 16.43 -3.52 -10.78
N CYS A 46 16.45 -4.83 -11.03
CA CYS A 46 16.07 -5.81 -10.03
C CYS A 46 17.15 -5.93 -8.97
N ILE A 47 16.75 -5.71 -7.71
CA ILE A 47 17.63 -5.80 -6.56
C ILE A 47 16.95 -6.60 -5.46
N SER A 48 17.75 -7.19 -4.58
CA SER A 48 17.23 -7.88 -3.41
C SER A 48 16.54 -6.88 -2.47
N THR A 49 15.51 -7.33 -1.74
CA THR A 49 14.79 -6.51 -0.75
C THR A 49 15.66 -6.06 0.42
N SER A 50 16.82 -6.67 0.62
CA SER A 50 17.83 -6.26 1.61
C SER A 50 18.79 -5.18 1.08
N SER A 51 18.78 -4.90 -0.23
CA SER A 51 19.69 -3.94 -0.85
C SER A 51 19.16 -2.51 -0.71
N THR A 52 20.06 -1.52 -0.77
CA THR A 52 19.69 -0.11 -0.73
C THR A 52 19.18 0.36 -2.10
N CYS A 53 18.11 1.17 -2.09
CA CYS A 53 17.58 1.83 -3.29
C CYS A 53 17.50 3.34 -3.02
N ASN A 54 18.20 4.13 -3.83
CA ASN A 54 18.15 5.60 -3.74
C ASN A 54 16.87 6.20 -4.35
N GLY A 55 16.04 5.38 -5.01
CA GLY A 55 14.76 5.76 -5.58
C GLY A 55 13.57 5.05 -4.91
N LYS A 56 12.65 4.51 -5.70
CA LYS A 56 11.49 3.77 -5.19
C LYS A 56 11.59 2.28 -5.48
N PHE A 57 11.09 1.46 -4.55
CA PHE A 57 10.88 0.03 -4.79
C PHE A 57 9.51 -0.20 -5.44
N VAL A 58 9.48 -0.96 -6.54
CA VAL A 58 8.27 -1.37 -7.26
C VAL A 58 8.13 -2.90 -7.18
N ALA A 59 6.99 -3.38 -6.71
CA ALA A 59 6.73 -4.81 -6.52
C ALA A 59 6.30 -5.51 -7.82
N TYR A 60 6.58 -6.81 -7.94
CA TYR A 60 6.10 -7.70 -9.03
C TYR A 60 6.55 -7.35 -10.45
N HIS A 61 7.53 -6.47 -10.60
CA HIS A 61 8.20 -6.19 -11.88
C HIS A 61 9.58 -6.84 -12.01
N CYS A 62 9.98 -7.62 -11.00
CA CYS A 62 11.21 -8.40 -11.01
C CYS A 62 10.93 -9.90 -10.88
N PRO A 63 11.77 -10.75 -11.50
CA PRO A 63 11.67 -12.18 -11.31
C PRO A 63 11.98 -12.60 -9.87
N GLY A 64 11.31 -13.66 -9.39
CA GLY A 64 11.62 -14.28 -8.10
C GLY A 64 11.17 -13.48 -6.88
N ARG A 65 12.06 -13.29 -5.90
CA ARG A 65 11.81 -12.58 -4.63
C ARG A 65 12.40 -11.16 -4.60
N ASP A 66 12.86 -10.68 -5.74
CA ASP A 66 13.48 -9.37 -5.89
C ASP A 66 12.44 -8.27 -6.13
N VAL A 67 12.87 -7.02 -5.93
CA VAL A 67 12.07 -5.81 -6.13
C VAL A 67 12.74 -4.93 -7.17
N CYS A 68 11.94 -4.17 -7.92
CA CYS A 68 12.47 -3.24 -8.88
C CYS A 68 12.85 -1.93 -8.21
N CYS A 69 14.11 -1.53 -8.25
CA CYS A 69 14.53 -0.19 -7.88
C CYS A 69 14.44 0.73 -9.11
N VAL A 70 13.56 1.72 -9.04
CA VAL A 70 13.42 2.77 -10.07
C VAL A 70 14.03 4.05 -9.56
N ASN A 71 14.86 4.70 -10.39
CA ASN A 71 15.56 5.93 -10.02
C ASN A 71 14.63 7.15 -10.14
N ILE A 72 13.70 7.27 -9.20
CA ILE A 72 12.83 8.44 -9.03
C ILE A 72 13.22 9.13 -7.75
N GLN A 73 13.36 10.46 -7.81
CA GLN A 73 13.66 11.27 -6.65
C GLN A 73 12.59 11.06 -5.58
N ALA A 74 13.00 10.46 -4.47
CA ALA A 74 12.18 10.25 -3.28
C ALA A 74 12.72 11.17 -2.18
N SER A 75 11.84 11.95 -1.54
CA SER A 75 12.21 12.65 -0.31
C SER A 75 12.51 11.64 0.81
N GLU A 76 13.09 12.11 1.91
CA GLU A 76 13.29 11.26 3.09
C GLU A 76 11.97 10.67 3.60
N CYS A 77 10.91 11.48 3.67
CA CYS A 77 9.59 11.01 4.06
C CYS A 77 9.01 9.98 3.07
N ASP A 78 9.31 10.10 1.78
CA ASP A 78 8.89 9.11 0.78
C ASP A 78 9.57 7.77 0.98
N ARG A 79 10.89 7.79 1.23
CA ARG A 79 11.64 6.57 1.54
C ARG A 79 11.13 5.92 2.81
N HIS A 80 10.82 6.70 3.84
CA HIS A 80 10.24 6.20 5.10
C HIS A 80 8.85 5.59 4.89
N LEU A 81 7.97 6.27 4.15
CA LEU A 81 6.63 5.75 3.82
C LEU A 81 6.73 4.42 3.07
N ILE A 82 7.60 4.32 2.05
CA ILE A 82 7.79 3.08 1.28
C ILE A 82 8.37 1.96 2.16
N ALA A 83 9.35 2.25 3.01
CA ALA A 83 9.89 1.27 3.94
C ALA A 83 8.83 0.76 4.95
N SER A 84 7.84 1.60 5.27
CA SER A 84 6.83 1.33 6.29
C SER A 84 5.55 0.68 5.73
N GLU A 85 5.04 1.15 4.58
CA GLU A 85 3.85 0.63 3.88
C GLU A 85 4.16 -0.57 3.00
N GLY A 86 5.39 -0.62 2.48
CA GLY A 86 5.79 -1.55 1.43
C GLY A 86 6.03 -0.85 0.09
N ASN A 87 6.23 -1.68 -0.92
CA ASN A 87 6.61 -1.24 -2.27
C ASN A 87 5.49 -0.44 -2.96
N MET A 88 5.84 0.25 -4.04
CA MET A 88 4.88 0.77 -5.00
C MET A 88 4.32 -0.38 -5.86
N TYR A 89 3.00 -0.41 -6.04
CA TYR A 89 2.31 -1.35 -6.91
C TYR A 89 1.74 -0.60 -8.11
N LEU A 90 2.18 -0.97 -9.32
CA LEU A 90 1.72 -0.35 -10.57
C LEU A 90 0.42 -0.97 -11.08
N ASP A 91 0.19 -2.22 -10.72
CA ASP A 91 -1.05 -2.94 -11.00
C ASP A 91 -1.94 -2.95 -9.76
N GLY A 92 -3.23 -2.69 -9.99
CA GLY A 92 -4.25 -2.78 -8.97
C GLY A 92 -4.31 -4.20 -8.39
N TYR A 93 -4.41 -4.27 -7.06
CA TYR A 93 -4.58 -5.52 -6.31
C TYR A 93 -5.62 -5.35 -5.22
N ILE A 94 -6.13 -6.46 -4.70
CA ILE A 94 -7.10 -6.45 -3.60
C ILE A 94 -6.52 -7.24 -2.42
N PRO A 95 -6.16 -6.59 -1.30
CA PRO A 95 -5.46 -7.25 -0.21
C PRO A 95 -6.34 -8.23 0.58
N THR A 96 -7.63 -7.93 0.75
CA THR A 96 -8.60 -8.77 1.47
C THR A 96 -9.97 -8.74 0.82
N SER A 97 -10.86 -9.68 1.14
CA SER A 97 -12.22 -9.75 0.57
C SER A 97 -13.08 -8.52 0.88
N GLY A 98 -12.86 -7.85 2.02
CA GLY A 98 -13.58 -6.63 2.41
C GLY A 98 -12.98 -5.33 1.86
N SER A 99 -11.79 -5.40 1.24
CA SER A 99 -11.10 -4.26 0.67
C SER A 99 -11.53 -4.00 -0.78
N GLY A 100 -11.30 -2.77 -1.24
CA GLY A 100 -11.38 -2.41 -2.64
C GLY A 100 -10.05 -2.58 -3.37
N VAL A 101 -9.99 -2.09 -4.62
CA VAL A 101 -8.73 -2.05 -5.37
C VAL A 101 -7.76 -1.07 -4.70
N THR A 102 -6.55 -1.55 -4.47
CA THR A 102 -5.41 -0.82 -3.92
C THR A 102 -4.31 -0.69 -4.99
N ILE A 103 -3.62 0.44 -5.04
CA ILE A 103 -2.55 0.73 -6.00
C ILE A 103 -1.51 1.70 -5.43
N ALA A 104 -0.43 1.97 -6.19
CA ALA A 104 0.67 2.85 -5.82
C ALA A 104 1.27 2.44 -4.47
N SER A 105 1.60 3.36 -3.57
CA SER A 105 2.11 3.02 -2.23
C SER A 105 1.01 2.66 -1.22
N GLY A 106 -0.02 1.90 -1.64
CA GLY A 106 -1.08 1.41 -0.74
C GLY A 106 -2.34 2.28 -0.71
N VAL A 107 -2.59 3.05 -1.76
CA VAL A 107 -3.79 3.88 -1.90
C VAL A 107 -5.02 2.98 -2.13
N ASP A 108 -5.89 2.86 -1.13
CA ASP A 108 -7.16 2.13 -1.23
C ASP A 108 -8.19 2.99 -1.97
N ILE A 109 -8.44 2.66 -3.24
CA ILE A 109 -9.36 3.40 -4.11
C ILE A 109 -10.82 3.10 -3.77
N GLY A 110 -11.11 1.83 -3.45
CA GLY A 110 -12.49 1.38 -3.26
C GLY A 110 -13.13 1.86 -1.96
N GLN A 111 -12.37 2.45 -1.04
CA GLN A 111 -12.91 3.11 0.16
C GLN A 111 -13.16 4.61 -0.03
N ARG A 112 -12.74 5.19 -1.16
CA ARG A 112 -12.73 6.65 -1.37
C ARG A 112 -13.78 7.09 -2.37
N LEU A 113 -14.33 8.27 -2.15
CA LEU A 113 -15.32 8.90 -3.01
C LEU A 113 -14.65 9.75 -4.10
N PRO A 114 -15.29 9.93 -5.28
CA PRO A 114 -14.75 10.77 -6.36
C PRO A 114 -14.30 12.16 -5.93
N ARG A 115 -15.08 12.82 -5.07
CA ARG A 115 -14.76 14.16 -4.54
C ARG A 115 -13.47 14.24 -3.73
N GLU A 116 -12.97 13.12 -3.19
CA GLU A 116 -11.70 13.07 -2.47
C GLU A 116 -10.49 13.18 -3.40
N TYR A 117 -10.71 13.08 -4.71
CA TYR A 117 -9.71 13.23 -5.75
C TYR A 117 -9.81 14.59 -6.47
N ASN A 118 -10.59 15.53 -5.95
CA ASN A 118 -10.67 16.89 -6.50
C ASN A 118 -9.26 17.51 -6.54
N GLY A 119 -8.80 17.88 -7.73
CA GLY A 119 -7.45 18.42 -7.96
C GLY A 119 -6.42 17.39 -8.42
N LEU A 120 -6.76 16.10 -8.51
CA LEU A 120 -5.91 15.10 -9.15
C LEU A 120 -5.93 15.29 -10.68
N ASP A 121 -4.81 14.97 -11.33
CA ASP A 121 -4.70 14.98 -12.79
C ASP A 121 -5.80 14.12 -13.43
N ARG A 122 -6.42 14.66 -14.49
CA ARG A 122 -7.62 14.07 -15.12
C ARG A 122 -7.35 12.68 -15.71
N ASP A 123 -6.17 12.47 -16.29
CA ASP A 123 -5.73 11.18 -16.84
C ASP A 123 -5.69 10.09 -15.76
N ILE A 124 -5.14 10.40 -14.59
CA ILE A 124 -5.09 9.48 -13.45
C ILE A 124 -6.51 9.28 -12.90
N PHE A 125 -7.27 10.36 -12.67
CA PHE A 125 -8.63 10.27 -12.14
C PHE A 125 -9.52 9.35 -12.98
N GLN A 126 -9.51 9.49 -14.30
CA GLN A 126 -10.31 8.66 -15.21
C GLN A 126 -9.95 7.17 -15.13
N LYS A 127 -8.70 6.83 -14.85
CA LYS A 127 -8.28 5.43 -14.60
C LYS A 127 -8.82 4.91 -13.27
N LEU A 128 -8.86 5.74 -12.24
CA LEU A 128 -9.25 5.36 -10.88
C LEU A 128 -10.77 5.33 -10.65
N GLU A 129 -11.52 6.21 -11.31
CA GLU A 129 -12.95 6.43 -11.11
C GLU A 129 -13.80 5.15 -11.11
N PRO A 130 -13.59 4.18 -12.03
CA PRO A 130 -14.36 2.93 -12.02
C PRO A 130 -14.23 2.13 -10.72
N TYR A 131 -13.16 2.33 -9.95
CA TYR A 131 -12.82 1.56 -8.77
C TYR A 131 -13.25 2.20 -7.45
N MET A 132 -13.79 3.41 -7.49
CA MET A 132 -14.11 4.22 -6.30
C MET A 132 -15.40 3.77 -5.60
N ALA A 133 -15.52 4.13 -4.32
CA ALA A 133 -16.77 4.04 -3.59
C ALA A 133 -17.84 4.96 -4.21
N THR A 134 -19.09 4.52 -4.20
CA THR A 134 -20.22 5.31 -4.74
C THR A 134 -20.90 6.17 -3.68
N ALA A 135 -20.77 5.80 -2.40
CA ALA A 135 -21.34 6.55 -1.27
C ALA A 135 -20.52 6.34 0.02
N PRO A 136 -20.58 7.27 0.99
CA PRO A 136 -19.92 7.09 2.29
C PRO A 136 -20.33 5.77 2.94
N GLY A 137 -19.34 4.99 3.40
CA GLY A 137 -19.58 3.69 4.04
C GLY A 137 -20.02 2.57 3.09
N LYS A 138 -20.03 2.79 1.78
CA LYS A 138 -20.30 1.77 0.76
C LYS A 138 -19.06 1.57 -0.12
N PRO A 139 -18.04 0.86 0.38
CA PRO A 139 -16.83 0.66 -0.39
C PRO A 139 -17.08 -0.27 -1.56
N LYS A 140 -16.41 0.00 -2.69
CA LYS A 140 -16.40 -0.89 -3.85
C LYS A 140 -15.47 -2.06 -3.59
N ASN A 141 -15.99 -3.09 -2.93
CA ASN A 141 -15.21 -4.21 -2.42
C ASN A 141 -14.90 -5.25 -3.51
N LYS A 142 -14.14 -6.29 -3.13
CA LYS A 142 -13.77 -7.39 -4.02
C LYS A 142 -14.94 -7.98 -4.80
N ALA A 143 -16.06 -8.26 -4.15
CA ALA A 143 -17.20 -8.89 -4.81
C ALA A 143 -17.78 -7.98 -5.91
N GLU A 144 -17.83 -6.68 -5.68
CA GLU A 144 -18.30 -5.70 -6.66
C GLU A 144 -17.31 -5.54 -7.82
N VAL A 145 -16.02 -5.43 -7.53
CA VAL A 145 -14.96 -5.32 -8.54
C VAL A 145 -14.91 -6.55 -9.44
N CYS A 146 -14.93 -7.75 -8.84
CA CYS A 146 -14.79 -9.01 -9.58
C CYS A 146 -16.05 -9.38 -10.39
N ARG A 147 -17.24 -8.90 -10.00
CA ARG A 147 -18.49 -9.11 -10.75
C ARG A 147 -18.64 -8.15 -11.93
N ASP A 148 -18.04 -6.97 -11.85
CA ASP A 148 -18.10 -5.99 -12.93
C ASP A 148 -17.16 -6.40 -14.08
N SER A 149 -17.73 -6.93 -15.16
CA SER A 149 -16.97 -7.41 -16.30
C SER A 149 -16.13 -6.34 -17.01
N LYS A 150 -16.49 -5.05 -16.92
CA LYS A 150 -15.70 -3.96 -17.54
C LYS A 150 -14.45 -3.68 -16.72
N ILE A 151 -14.58 -3.78 -15.41
CA ILE A 151 -13.52 -3.53 -14.42
C ILE A 151 -12.60 -4.75 -14.28
N ASN A 152 -13.17 -5.95 -14.24
CA ASN A 152 -12.41 -7.19 -14.09
C ASN A 152 -11.66 -7.58 -15.38
N LYS A 153 -12.11 -7.14 -16.57
CA LYS A 153 -11.36 -7.35 -17.83
C LYS A 153 -10.17 -6.41 -18.00
N ASN A 154 -10.29 -5.17 -17.52
CA ASN A 154 -9.29 -4.12 -17.71
C ASN A 154 -8.60 -3.80 -16.40
N ARG A 155 -7.61 -4.61 -16.01
CA ARG A 155 -6.87 -4.41 -14.76
C ARG A 155 -6.36 -2.97 -14.63
N LEU A 156 -6.64 -2.32 -13.52
CA LEU A 156 -6.09 -0.99 -13.22
C LEU A 156 -4.57 -1.05 -13.28
N THR A 157 -3.97 -0.24 -14.14
CA THR A 157 -2.52 -0.16 -14.32
C THR A 157 -2.09 1.30 -14.40
N LEU A 158 -1.05 1.66 -13.66
CA LEU A 158 -0.41 2.97 -13.69
C LEU A 158 1.05 2.83 -14.12
N SER A 159 1.55 3.79 -14.87
CA SER A 159 2.99 3.99 -15.02
C SER A 159 3.61 4.44 -13.69
N VAL A 160 4.94 4.31 -13.58
CA VAL A 160 5.66 4.76 -12.39
C VAL A 160 5.43 6.25 -12.11
N SER A 161 5.39 7.08 -13.17
CA SER A 161 5.13 8.52 -13.04
C SER A 161 3.71 8.81 -12.56
N GLU A 162 2.70 8.07 -13.03
CA GLU A 162 1.32 8.22 -12.57
C GLU A 162 1.17 7.78 -11.11
N ALA A 163 1.73 6.63 -10.74
CA ALA A 163 1.72 6.16 -9.34
C ALA A 163 2.42 7.16 -8.42
N SER A 164 3.54 7.76 -8.85
CA SER A 164 4.23 8.77 -8.04
C SER A 164 3.45 10.08 -7.91
N ARG A 165 2.76 10.53 -8.96
CA ARG A 165 1.85 11.71 -8.90
C ARG A 165 0.66 11.44 -7.99
N LEU A 166 0.09 10.24 -8.03
CA LEU A 166 -1.00 9.82 -7.15
C LEU A 166 -0.55 9.80 -5.67
N ASP A 167 0.62 9.23 -5.38
CA ASP A 167 1.20 9.28 -4.04
C ASP A 167 1.36 10.73 -3.57
N GLN A 168 1.93 11.59 -4.42
CA GLN A 168 2.19 12.99 -4.09
C GLN A 168 0.89 13.74 -3.77
N PHE A 169 -0.17 13.55 -4.58
CA PHE A 169 -1.49 14.13 -4.35
C PHE A 169 -2.03 13.79 -2.94
N PHE A 170 -2.02 12.52 -2.56
CA PHE A 170 -2.51 12.12 -1.22
C PHE A 170 -1.61 12.60 -0.09
N LYS A 171 -0.30 12.69 -0.34
CA LYS A 171 0.66 13.25 0.61
C LYS A 171 0.45 14.73 0.85
N GLU A 172 0.13 15.51 -0.19
CA GLU A 172 -0.20 16.93 -0.07
C GLU A 172 -1.49 17.14 0.72
N ILE A 173 -2.53 16.36 0.45
CA ILE A 173 -3.76 16.38 1.24
C ILE A 173 -3.46 16.10 2.72
N ALA A 174 -2.69 15.06 3.01
CA ALA A 174 -2.32 14.70 4.38
C ALA A 174 -1.44 15.77 5.04
N SER A 175 -0.49 16.34 4.30
CA SER A 175 0.43 17.38 4.79
C SER A 175 -0.33 18.67 5.10
N ASN A 176 -1.23 19.10 4.22
CA ASN A 176 -2.03 20.31 4.43
C ASN A 176 -2.90 20.20 5.68
N LYS A 177 -3.57 19.06 5.87
CA LYS A 177 -4.39 18.79 7.06
C LYS A 177 -3.60 18.85 8.37
N ASN A 178 -2.35 18.40 8.35
CA ASN A 178 -1.53 18.27 9.56
C ASN A 178 -0.51 19.39 9.75
N SER A 179 -0.34 20.26 8.77
CA SER A 179 0.74 21.26 8.68
C SER A 179 0.92 22.07 9.97
N GLU A 180 -0.17 22.62 10.52
CA GLU A 180 -0.16 23.39 11.77
C GLU A 180 0.25 22.56 13.00
N TYR A 181 -0.06 21.27 13.02
CA TYR A 181 0.20 20.38 14.15
C TYR A 181 1.61 19.77 14.09
N THR A 182 2.25 19.80 12.93
CA THR A 182 3.57 19.19 12.70
C THR A 182 4.70 20.20 12.55
N LYS A 183 4.44 21.51 12.65
CA LYS A 183 5.45 22.59 12.45
C LYS A 183 6.74 22.43 13.26
N LYS A 184 6.65 21.88 14.47
CA LYS A 184 7.79 21.69 15.38
C LYS A 184 8.43 20.30 15.29
N LEU A 185 7.92 19.43 14.42
CA LEU A 185 8.45 18.09 14.20
C LEU A 185 9.49 18.12 13.08
N ASN A 186 10.60 17.41 13.28
CA ASN A 186 11.61 17.20 12.25
C ASN A 186 11.36 15.86 11.57
N LYS A 187 11.78 14.75 12.17
CA LYS A 187 11.49 13.40 11.65
C LYS A 187 10.04 13.00 11.92
N GLY A 188 9.45 13.51 13.01
CA GLY A 188 8.07 13.23 13.38
C GLY A 188 7.07 13.62 12.29
N LYS A 189 7.38 14.60 11.42
CA LYS A 189 6.51 14.97 10.29
C LYS A 189 6.34 13.81 9.30
N CYS A 190 7.42 13.09 8.99
CA CYS A 190 7.37 11.94 8.09
C CYS A 190 6.59 10.79 8.74
N VAL A 191 6.70 10.60 10.06
CA VAL A 191 5.90 9.63 10.81
C VAL A 191 4.42 9.99 10.79
N VAL A 192 4.06 11.26 10.99
CA VAL A 192 2.66 11.70 10.90
C VAL A 192 2.11 11.45 9.49
N GLN A 193 2.87 11.74 8.45
CA GLN A 193 2.48 11.45 7.07
C GLN A 193 2.30 9.94 6.83
N SER A 194 3.27 9.14 7.29
CA SER A 194 3.26 7.68 7.23
C SER A 194 2.06 7.07 7.93
N LEU A 195 1.79 7.49 9.16
CA LEU A 195 0.67 7.01 9.95
C LEU A 195 -0.68 7.52 9.43
N ASN A 196 -0.78 8.73 8.87
CA ASN A 196 -2.03 9.17 8.25
C ASN A 196 -2.36 8.34 7.01
N HIS A 197 -1.34 7.93 6.27
CA HIS A 197 -1.49 7.02 5.15
C HIS A 197 -1.98 5.64 5.63
N TYR A 198 -1.33 5.06 6.65
CA TYR A 198 -1.68 3.73 7.17
C TYR A 198 -3.03 3.70 7.90
N CYS A 199 -3.23 4.61 8.85
CA CYS A 199 -4.33 4.63 9.81
C CYS A 199 -5.56 5.41 9.34
N GLY A 200 -5.42 6.22 8.29
CA GLY A 200 -6.33 7.32 8.02
C GLY A 200 -6.05 8.53 8.93
N ASP A 201 -7.02 9.44 9.04
CA ASP A 201 -6.86 10.71 9.75
C ASP A 201 -6.57 10.53 11.26
N LEU A 202 -5.33 10.83 11.67
CA LEU A 202 -4.84 10.69 13.04
C LEU A 202 -5.45 11.72 14.01
N LEU A 203 -6.02 12.82 13.50
CA LEU A 203 -6.56 13.89 14.33
C LEU A 203 -8.03 13.66 14.70
N VAL A 204 -8.70 12.71 14.05
CA VAL A 204 -10.11 12.41 14.27
C VAL A 204 -10.31 11.46 15.46
N ARG A 205 -11.21 11.83 16.38
CA ARG A 205 -11.65 11.01 17.54
C ARG A 205 -12.59 9.86 17.14
N ARG A 206 -12.23 9.05 16.14
CA ARG A 206 -13.01 7.84 15.82
C ARG A 206 -12.51 6.70 16.71
N LYS A 207 -13.40 6.12 17.51
CA LYS A 207 -13.08 5.02 18.45
C LYS A 207 -12.76 3.69 17.76
N GLU A 208 -12.95 3.59 16.45
CA GLU A 208 -12.73 2.38 15.66
C GLU A 208 -12.19 2.76 14.27
N ASN A 209 -10.88 2.96 14.18
CA ASN A 209 -10.17 2.95 12.89
C ASN A 209 -8.98 1.98 13.01
N LYS A 210 -8.25 1.75 11.92
CA LYS A 210 -7.13 0.78 11.87
C LYS A 210 -6.09 0.94 13.00
N CYS A 211 -5.98 2.13 13.59
CA CYS A 211 -5.02 2.45 14.65
C CYS A 211 -5.64 2.98 15.95
N ASN A 212 -6.96 3.14 16.03
CA ASN A 212 -7.67 3.60 17.21
C ASN A 212 -8.44 2.44 17.81
N PHE A 213 -8.08 2.07 19.04
CA PHE A 213 -8.60 0.91 19.73
C PHE A 213 -9.41 1.35 20.94
N SER A 214 -10.56 0.71 21.16
CA SER A 214 -11.36 0.93 22.37
C SER A 214 -10.54 0.68 23.63
N GLY A 215 -10.57 1.61 24.58
CA GLY A 215 -9.76 1.57 25.79
C GLY A 215 -8.28 1.91 25.58
N CYS A 216 -7.91 2.54 24.47
CA CYS A 216 -6.66 3.28 24.33
C CYS A 216 -6.97 4.77 24.22
N ASP A 217 -6.25 5.59 24.97
CA ASP A 217 -6.34 7.04 24.82
C ASP A 217 -5.85 7.47 23.43
N SER A 218 -6.30 8.64 22.98
CA SER A 218 -5.83 9.23 21.72
C SER A 218 -4.45 9.87 21.89
N PHE A 219 -3.43 9.09 22.32
CA PHE A 219 -2.09 9.58 22.68
C PHE A 219 -1.49 10.48 21.60
N ILE A 220 -1.48 10.01 20.35
CA ILE A 220 -0.94 10.71 19.17
C ILE A 220 -1.66 12.05 18.98
N ARG A 221 -3.00 12.02 18.96
CA ARG A 221 -3.81 13.23 18.80
C ARG A 221 -3.55 14.21 19.93
N ASN A 222 -3.48 13.74 21.17
CA ASN A 222 -3.27 14.58 22.35
C ASN A 222 -1.90 15.27 22.30
N ALA A 223 -0.87 14.58 21.79
CA ALA A 223 0.43 15.19 21.54
C ALA A 223 0.35 16.27 20.45
N LEU A 224 -0.32 15.97 19.33
CA LEU A 224 -0.34 16.85 18.16
C LEU A 224 -1.27 18.06 18.32
N ILE A 225 -2.44 17.92 18.95
CA ILE A 225 -3.52 18.93 18.91
C ILE A 225 -3.10 20.27 19.54
N GLY A 226 -2.17 20.24 20.50
CA GLY A 226 -1.61 21.43 21.14
C GLY A 226 -0.66 22.23 20.24
N LYS A 227 -0.26 21.71 19.06
CA LYS A 227 0.66 22.33 18.09
C LYS A 227 2.06 22.64 18.66
N THR A 228 2.40 22.05 19.80
CA THR A 228 3.66 22.26 20.51
C THR A 228 4.57 21.04 20.51
N ALA A 229 4.10 19.91 19.96
CA ALA A 229 4.85 18.66 19.94
C ALA A 229 6.22 18.80 19.27
N THR A 230 7.25 18.33 19.96
CA THR A 230 8.58 18.03 19.41
C THR A 230 8.68 16.54 19.09
N ASP A 231 9.70 16.14 18.33
CA ASP A 231 9.96 14.73 18.01
C ASP A 231 9.99 13.85 19.27
N SER A 232 10.60 14.30 20.37
CA SER A 232 10.67 13.56 21.63
C SER A 232 9.29 13.38 22.30
N THR A 233 8.47 14.43 22.35
CA THR A 233 7.10 14.32 22.92
C THR A 233 6.21 13.45 22.04
N PHE A 234 6.39 13.52 20.73
CA PHE A 234 5.64 12.72 19.77
C PHE A 234 6.03 11.25 19.84
N GLU A 235 7.33 10.96 19.91
CA GLU A 235 7.89 9.63 20.17
C GLU A 235 7.32 8.98 21.44
N SER A 236 7.26 9.74 22.54
CA SER A 236 6.66 9.28 23.79
C SER A 236 5.19 8.88 23.61
N ALA A 237 4.43 9.66 22.83
CA ALA A 237 3.04 9.35 22.50
C ALA A 237 2.91 8.08 21.64
N LEU A 238 3.83 7.87 20.68
CA LEU A 238 3.87 6.65 19.86
C LEU A 238 4.18 5.41 20.71
N ILE A 239 5.11 5.52 21.67
CA ILE A 239 5.45 4.44 22.62
C ILE A 239 4.23 4.08 23.48
N ALA A 240 3.58 5.09 24.07
CA ALA A 240 2.37 4.88 24.88
C ALA A 240 1.26 4.21 24.06
N HIS A 241 1.04 4.67 22.82
CA HIS A 241 0.06 4.09 21.92
C HIS A 241 0.38 2.63 21.58
N ARG A 242 1.62 2.33 21.20
CA ARG A 242 2.10 0.96 20.93
C ARG A 242 1.89 0.04 22.13
N ASN A 243 2.25 0.49 23.32
CA ASN A 243 2.10 -0.29 24.54
C ASN A 243 0.62 -0.57 24.83
N CYS A 244 -0.26 0.40 24.61
CA CYS A 244 -1.69 0.17 24.72
C CYS A 244 -2.20 -0.88 23.71
N ILE A 245 -1.77 -0.81 22.44
CA ILE A 245 -2.12 -1.80 21.40
C ILE A 245 -1.72 -3.20 21.83
N LYS A 246 -0.53 -3.38 22.42
CA LYS A 246 -0.07 -4.70 22.91
C LYS A 246 -1.02 -5.33 23.93
N THR A 247 -1.75 -4.52 24.71
CA THR A 247 -2.75 -5.03 25.67
C THR A 247 -3.99 -5.59 24.98
N LYS A 248 -4.21 -5.30 23.70
CA LYS A 248 -5.36 -5.76 22.91
C LYS A 248 -5.19 -7.18 22.35
N GLY A 249 -4.05 -7.82 22.59
CA GLY A 249 -3.79 -9.21 22.20
C GLY A 249 -3.10 -9.37 20.84
N SER A 250 -2.81 -10.63 20.49
CA SER A 250 -1.97 -11.01 19.35
C SER A 250 -2.54 -10.60 17.99
N THR A 251 -3.86 -10.47 17.86
CA THR A 251 -4.55 -10.01 16.65
C THR A 251 -4.03 -8.66 16.14
N TYR A 252 -3.56 -7.79 17.05
CA TYR A 252 -3.09 -6.44 16.73
C TYR A 252 -1.56 -6.30 16.75
N SER A 253 -0.83 -7.42 16.84
CA SER A 253 0.63 -7.44 16.84
C SER A 253 1.25 -6.73 15.64
N HIS A 254 0.66 -6.90 14.45
CA HIS A 254 1.10 -6.23 13.22
C HIS A 254 0.95 -4.70 13.29
N VAL A 255 -0.05 -4.18 14.00
CA VAL A 255 -0.20 -2.73 14.22
C VAL A 255 0.84 -2.23 15.22
N ALA A 256 1.06 -2.96 16.31
CA ALA A 256 2.12 -2.63 17.27
C ALA A 256 3.52 -2.64 16.63
N GLU A 257 3.75 -3.54 15.67
CA GLU A 257 4.98 -3.60 14.88
C GLU A 257 5.09 -2.42 13.92
N ARG A 258 4.00 -1.99 13.29
CA ARG A 258 4.00 -0.74 12.51
C ARG A 258 4.46 0.44 13.36
N PHE A 259 3.88 0.62 14.55
CA PHE A 259 4.30 1.70 15.47
C PHE A 259 5.75 1.57 15.93
N ARG A 260 6.28 0.34 16.10
CA ARG A 260 7.70 0.14 16.42
C ARG A 260 8.60 0.75 15.35
N LYS A 261 8.31 0.50 14.07
CA LYS A 261 9.07 1.07 12.93
C LYS A 261 9.05 2.60 12.93
N GLU A 262 7.89 3.19 13.21
CA GLU A 262 7.75 4.65 13.31
C GLU A 262 8.60 5.25 14.44
N ILE A 263 8.62 4.60 15.61
CA ILE A 263 9.46 5.02 16.74
C ILE A 263 10.94 4.94 16.38
N CYS A 264 11.37 3.83 15.78
CA CYS A 264 12.77 3.62 15.38
C CYS A 264 13.26 4.59 14.32
N TYR A 265 12.37 5.10 13.47
CA TYR A 265 12.71 6.12 12.49
C TYR A 265 13.02 7.47 13.17
N ILE A 266 12.23 7.86 14.19
CA ILE A 266 12.51 9.07 15.00
C ILE A 266 13.82 8.88 15.76
N ASN A 267 13.93 7.77 16.49
CA ASN A 267 15.05 7.47 17.38
C ASN A 267 15.44 5.99 17.29
N SER A 268 16.53 5.70 16.61
CA SER A 268 17.03 4.34 16.38
C SER A 268 17.77 3.73 17.58
N SER A 269 17.96 4.48 18.67
CA SER A 269 18.73 4.03 19.84
C SER A 269 17.89 3.25 20.88
N HIS A 270 16.60 3.04 20.63
CA HIS A 270 15.78 2.19 21.51
C HIS A 270 16.20 0.73 21.45
N SER A 271 16.12 0.01 22.57
CA SER A 271 16.46 -1.41 22.66
C SER A 271 15.54 -2.36 21.88
N PHE A 272 14.41 -1.86 21.39
CA PHE A 272 13.47 -2.59 20.53
C PHE A 272 13.55 -2.15 19.07
N CYS A 273 14.52 -1.27 18.75
CA CYS A 273 15.03 -1.07 17.41
C CYS A 273 16.21 -2.02 17.21
#